data_AF-A0A938BEQ7-F1
#
_entry.id   AF-A0A938BEQ7-F1
#
_cell.length_a   1.000
_cell.length_b   1.000
_cell.length_c   1.000
_cell.angle_alpha   90.00
_cell.angle_beta   90.00
_cell.angle_gamma   90.00
#
_symmetry.space_group_name_H-M   'P 1'
#
loop_
_entity.id
_entity.type
_entity.pdbx_description
1 polymer ?
#
loop_
_entity_poly.entity_id
_entity_poly.type
_entity_poly.pdbx_seq_one_letter_code
_entity_poly.pdbx_strand_id
1 'polypeptide(L)'
;MPSNFNGDVELPDTLRPFVKARLIGKVYWLLGGGQKVEEDKYLVDFPFDCQTVLVEATFAPGVEILIGTHLLRQHRLEINFVDQTVWLERVGRQAVPHANITLISDQNAIVVLGTEEMI
;
A
#
# COMPACT_ATOMS: atom_id res chain seq x y z
N MET A 1 -7.75 14.65 -2.79
CA MET A 1 -8.09 14.21 -4.15
C MET A 1 -8.14 12.70 -4.11
N PRO A 2 -9.05 12.04 -4.83
CA PRO A 2 -9.04 10.58 -4.91
C PRO A 2 -7.68 10.12 -5.40
N SER A 3 -7.05 9.17 -4.71
CA SER A 3 -5.80 8.55 -5.18
C SER A 3 -6.09 7.84 -6.51
N ASN A 4 -5.27 8.06 -7.54
CA ASN A 4 -5.34 7.31 -8.80
C ASN A 4 -4.77 5.89 -8.62
N PHE A 5 -5.07 5.28 -7.47
CA PHE A 5 -4.44 4.07 -7.01
C PHE A 5 -4.75 2.92 -7.96
N ASN A 6 -3.70 2.36 -8.54
CA ASN A 6 -3.80 1.33 -9.58
C ASN A 6 -3.96 -0.10 -9.03
N GLY A 7 -3.93 -0.28 -7.70
CA GLY A 7 -4.04 -1.57 -7.05
C GLY A 7 -2.72 -2.31 -6.85
N ASP A 8 -1.58 -1.70 -7.21
CA ASP A 8 -0.23 -2.15 -6.85
C ASP A 8 0.25 -1.46 -5.57
N VAL A 9 1.53 -1.12 -5.44
CA VAL A 9 2.03 -0.27 -4.34
C VAL A 9 2.10 1.17 -4.81
N GLU A 10 1.59 2.11 -4.02
CA GLU A 10 1.78 3.54 -4.26
C GLU A 10 2.56 4.14 -3.09
N LEU A 11 3.69 4.76 -3.41
CA LEU A 11 4.57 5.38 -2.44
C LEU A 11 4.48 6.91 -2.53
N PRO A 12 4.60 7.64 -1.41
CA PRO A 12 4.80 9.08 -1.44
C PRO A 12 6.04 9.46 -2.24
N ASP A 13 5.96 10.51 -3.05
CA ASP A 13 7.13 11.07 -3.77
C ASP A 13 8.31 11.38 -2.85
N THR A 14 8.03 11.73 -1.60
CA THR A 14 9.05 12.00 -0.56
C THR A 14 9.88 10.76 -0.20
N LEU A 15 9.39 9.55 -0.47
CA LEU A 15 10.13 8.29 -0.24
C LEU A 15 11.06 7.92 -1.39
N ARG A 16 10.91 8.53 -2.57
CA ARG A 16 11.71 8.22 -3.76
C ARG A 16 13.23 8.21 -3.54
N PRO A 17 13.86 9.15 -2.79
CA PRO A 17 15.31 9.10 -2.55
C PRO A 17 15.73 8.05 -1.52
N PHE A 18 14.79 7.47 -0.77
CA PHE A 18 15.08 6.50 0.31
C PHE A 18 14.88 5.05 -0.12
N VAL A 19 14.24 4.81 -1.26
CA VAL A 19 13.99 3.48 -1.79
C VAL A 19 14.86 3.22 -3.03
N LYS A 20 15.32 1.97 -3.19
CA LYS A 20 16.03 1.54 -4.40
C LYS A 20 15.03 1.27 -5.52
N ALA A 21 14.50 2.33 -6.10
CA ALA A 21 13.54 2.23 -7.20
C ALA A 21 14.24 2.06 -8.55
N ARG A 22 13.81 1.07 -9.34
CA ARG A 22 14.22 0.88 -10.73
C ARG A 22 13.04 1.13 -11.65
N LEU A 23 13.13 2.16 -12.51
CA LEU A 23 12.10 2.41 -13.53
C LEU A 23 12.00 1.19 -14.47
N ILE A 24 10.81 0.61 -14.59
CA ILE A 24 10.54 -0.53 -15.48
C ILE A 24 9.70 -0.14 -16.70
N GLY A 25 9.07 1.04 -16.68
CA GLY A 25 8.37 1.58 -17.84
C GLY A 25 7.27 2.55 -17.45
N LYS A 26 6.40 2.83 -18.41
CA LYS A 26 5.19 3.62 -18.21
C LYS A 26 3.96 2.72 -18.28
N VAL A 27 2.97 3.02 -17.46
CA VAL A 27 1.69 2.33 -17.44
C VAL A 27 0.56 3.31 -17.68
N TYR A 28 -0.48 2.81 -18.32
CA TYR A 28 -1.68 3.57 -18.64
C TYR A 28 -2.85 2.94 -17.91
N TRP A 29 -3.55 3.73 -17.11
CA TRP A 29 -4.72 3.30 -16.36
C TRP A 29 -5.96 3.99 -16.87
N LEU A 30 -7.06 3.25 -16.89
CA LEU A 30 -8.39 3.79 -17.12
C LEU A 30 -9.07 3.90 -15.76
N LEU A 31 -9.27 5.13 -15.31
CA LEU A 31 -10.03 5.43 -14.11
C LEU A 31 -11.53 5.41 -14.40
N GLY A 32 -12.33 5.44 -13.34
CA GLY A 32 -13.77 5.67 -13.42
C GLY A 32 -14.07 6.92 -14.27
N GLY A 33 -15.07 6.81 -15.15
CA GLY A 33 -15.41 7.90 -16.07
C GLY A 33 -14.57 7.97 -17.34
N GLY A 34 -13.73 6.98 -17.62
CA GLY A 34 -12.97 6.88 -18.89
C GLY A 34 -11.73 7.79 -18.96
N GLN A 35 -11.37 8.41 -17.84
CA GLN A 35 -10.14 9.19 -17.73
C GLN A 35 -8.93 8.26 -17.84
N LYS A 36 -7.97 8.64 -18.69
CA LYS A 36 -6.69 7.95 -18.81
C LYS A 36 -5.63 8.66 -17.99
N VAL A 37 -4.85 7.90 -17.24
CA VAL A 37 -3.69 8.40 -16.50
C VAL A 37 -2.47 7.63 -16.97
N GLU A 38 -1.36 8.35 -17.15
CA GLU A 38 -0.06 7.80 -17.48
C GLU A 38 0.85 7.99 -16.29
N GLU A 39 1.46 6.91 -15.81
CA GLU A 39 2.33 6.92 -14.64
C GLU A 39 3.64 6.16 -14.91
N ASP A 40 4.72 6.61 -14.28
CA ASP A 40 5.97 5.87 -14.25
C ASP A 40 5.86 4.71 -13.26
N LYS A 41 6.20 3.50 -13.72
CA LYS A 41 6.17 2.29 -12.91
C LYS A 41 7.58 1.85 -12.57
N TYR A 42 7.78 1.52 -11.30
CA TYR A 42 9.06 1.16 -10.72
C TYR A 42 9.00 -0.24 -10.12
N LEU A 43 10.15 -0.88 -10.02
CA LEU A 43 10.36 -2.06 -9.18
C LEU A 43 11.11 -1.63 -7.93
N VAL A 44 10.60 -2.00 -6.76
CA VAL A 44 11.10 -1.55 -5.45
C VAL A 44 11.24 -2.74 -4.49
N ASP A 45 12.33 -2.76 -3.73
CA ASP A 45 12.46 -3.62 -2.54
C ASP A 45 11.61 -3.01 -1.41
N PHE A 46 10.45 -3.62 -1.14
CA PHE A 46 9.47 -3.10 -0.19
C PHE A 46 9.39 -3.98 1.07
N PRO A 47 9.54 -3.40 2.28
CA PRO A 47 9.37 -4.14 3.52
C PRO A 47 7.88 -4.39 3.79
N PHE A 48 7.49 -5.66 3.90
CA PHE A 48 6.12 -6.09 4.21
C PHE A 48 6.12 -7.40 5.01
N ASP A 49 5.35 -7.46 6.10
CA ASP A 49 5.24 -8.65 6.98
C ASP A 49 6.60 -9.22 7.43
N CYS A 50 7.49 -8.32 7.90
CA CYS A 50 8.86 -8.65 8.34
C CYS A 50 9.73 -9.30 7.24
N GLN A 51 9.37 -9.13 5.97
CA GLN A 51 10.09 -9.64 4.81
C GLN A 51 10.32 -8.50 3.80
N THR A 52 11.45 -8.53 3.10
CA THR A 52 11.64 -7.68 1.92
C THR A 52 11.07 -8.42 0.72
N VAL A 53 10.08 -7.81 0.06
CA VAL A 53 9.45 -8.33 -1.14
C VAL A 53 9.71 -7.37 -2.31
N LEU A 54 9.91 -7.92 -3.50
CA LEU A 54 10.07 -7.13 -4.71
C LEU A 54 8.69 -6.81 -5.28
N VAL A 55 8.34 -5.53 -5.37
CA VAL A 55 7.00 -5.08 -5.76
C VAL A 55 7.08 -4.08 -6.89
N GLU A 56 6.02 -4.04 -7.68
CA GLU A 56 5.81 -2.94 -8.61
C GLU A 56 5.16 -1.78 -7.87
N ALA A 57 5.68 -0.58 -8.08
CA ALA A 57 5.21 0.62 -7.40
C ALA A 57 5.11 1.82 -8.33
N THR A 58 4.17 2.71 -8.04
CA THR A 58 4.11 4.08 -8.55
C THR A 58 4.45 5.05 -7.43
N PHE A 59 4.81 6.29 -7.79
CA PHE A 59 4.99 7.37 -6.83
C PHE A 59 3.96 8.45 -7.09
N ALA A 60 3.30 8.90 -6.02
CA ALA A 60 2.26 9.89 -6.10
C ALA A 60 2.44 11.01 -5.05
N PRO A 61 1.86 12.20 -5.29
CA PRO A 61 1.78 13.24 -4.27
C PRO A 61 0.93 12.75 -3.10
N GLY A 62 1.47 12.82 -1.88
CA GLY A 62 0.77 12.38 -0.68
C GLY A 62 1.74 12.08 0.46
N VAL A 63 1.20 11.57 1.56
CA VAL A 63 1.98 11.09 2.72
C VAL A 63 1.71 9.62 3.04
N GLU A 64 0.79 9.01 2.31
CA GLU A 64 0.24 7.70 2.57
C GLU A 64 0.95 6.65 1.72
N ILE A 65 1.19 5.47 2.29
CA ILE A 65 1.60 4.29 1.54
C ILE A 65 0.33 3.48 1.26
N LEU A 66 0.03 3.28 -0.03
CA LEU A 66 -1.10 2.45 -0.44
C LEU A 66 -0.59 1.07 -0.85
N ILE A 67 -1.22 0.03 -0.31
CA ILE A 67 -0.82 -1.35 -0.52
C ILE A 67 -1.90 -2.08 -1.30
N GLY A 68 -1.52 -2.64 -2.43
CA GLY A 68 -2.38 -3.43 -3.29
C GLY A 68 -2.86 -4.71 -2.62
N THR A 69 -4.11 -5.08 -2.86
CA THR A 69 -4.70 -6.30 -2.28
C THR A 69 -3.97 -7.58 -2.69
N HIS A 70 -3.21 -7.54 -3.78
CA HIS A 70 -2.38 -8.66 -4.21
C HIS A 70 -1.27 -9.00 -3.20
N LEU A 71 -0.74 -8.03 -2.44
CA LEU A 71 0.21 -8.26 -1.35
C LEU A 71 -0.45 -8.90 -0.13
N LEU A 72 -1.77 -8.78 -0.01
CA LEU A 72 -2.55 -9.33 1.10
C LEU A 72 -3.04 -10.76 0.83
N ARG A 73 -2.64 -11.41 -0.28
CA ARG A 73 -3.12 -12.75 -0.67
C ARG A 73 -2.85 -13.84 0.37
N GLN A 74 -1.81 -13.66 1.19
CA GLN A 74 -1.46 -14.59 2.26
C GLN A 74 -1.96 -14.11 3.63
N HIS A 75 -2.85 -13.12 3.64
CA HIS A 75 -3.33 -12.48 4.86
C HIS A 75 -4.85 -12.55 4.93
N ARG A 76 -5.35 -12.71 6.15
CA ARG A 76 -6.73 -12.44 6.50
C ARG A 76 -6.82 -10.98 6.90
N LEU A 77 -7.64 -10.24 6.17
CA LEU A 77 -8.03 -8.88 6.52
C LEU A 77 -9.39 -8.92 7.23
N GLU A 78 -9.46 -8.32 8.41
CA GLU A 78 -10.70 -8.09 9.14
C GLU A 78 -10.87 -6.59 9.38
N ILE A 79 -12.01 -6.05 8.96
CA ILE A 79 -12.36 -4.63 9.13
C ILE A 79 -13.55 -4.57 10.07
N ASN A 80 -13.39 -3.92 11.21
CA ASN A 80 -14.50 -3.61 12.10
C ASN A 80 -14.88 -2.13 11.94
N PHE A 81 -16.01 -1.90 11.27
CA PHE A 81 -16.48 -0.56 10.95
C PHE A 81 -16.98 0.23 12.16
N VAL A 82 -17.51 -0.45 13.18
CA VAL A 82 -18.03 0.21 14.39
C VAL A 82 -16.88 0.70 15.25
N ASP A 83 -15.89 -0.16 15.47
CA ASP A 83 -14.72 0.15 16.28
C ASP A 83 -13.61 0.86 15.49
N GLN A 84 -13.79 1.02 14.17
CA GLN A 84 -12.83 1.64 13.25
C GLN A 84 -11.44 0.99 13.28
N THR A 85 -11.42 -0.34 13.44
CA THR A 85 -10.17 -1.11 13.50
C THR A 85 -9.97 -1.95 12.26
N VAL A 86 -8.69 -2.18 11.94
CA VAL A 86 -8.27 -3.17 10.96
C VAL A 86 -7.30 -4.13 11.58
N TRP A 87 -7.57 -5.40 11.33
CA TRP A 87 -6.73 -6.49 11.73
C TRP A 87 -6.23 -7.23 10.50
N LEU A 88 -4.92 -7.46 10.45
CA LEU A 88 -4.26 -8.16 9.36
C LEU A 88 -3.42 -9.29 9.94
N GLU A 89 -3.76 -10.53 9.59
CA GLU A 89 -3.06 -11.73 10.07
C GLU A 89 -2.56 -12.56 8.91
N ARG A 90 -1.31 -13.02 8.95
CA ARG A 90 -0.80 -13.96 7.97
C ARG A 90 -1.42 -15.35 8.16
N VAL A 91 -2.06 -15.87 7.11
CA VAL A 91 -2.67 -17.20 7.12
C VAL A 91 -1.58 -18.27 7.32
N GLY A 92 -1.73 -19.11 8.34
CA GLY A 92 -0.82 -20.23 8.60
C GLY A 92 0.41 -19.91 9.47
N ARG A 93 0.56 -18.68 9.97
CA ARG A 93 1.46 -18.36 11.09
C ARG A 93 0.65 -18.15 12.37
N GLN A 94 1.20 -18.58 13.51
CA GLN A 94 0.65 -18.26 14.82
C GLN A 94 0.67 -16.73 15.00
N ALA A 95 -0.48 -16.13 15.35
CA ALA A 95 -0.66 -14.70 15.49
C ALA A 95 0.44 -14.06 16.34
N VAL A 96 1.16 -13.11 15.77
CA VAL A 96 2.04 -12.20 16.51
C VAL A 96 1.29 -10.86 16.56
N PRO A 97 1.06 -10.27 17.75
CA PRO A 97 0.37 -8.99 17.83
C PRO A 97 1.25 -7.92 17.19
N HIS A 98 0.80 -7.31 16.09
CA HIS A 98 1.49 -6.18 15.48
C HIS A 98 0.53 -5.02 15.18
N ALA A 99 1.03 -3.83 15.53
CA ALA A 99 0.68 -2.46 15.17
C ALA A 99 -0.82 -2.08 15.12
N ASN A 100 -1.18 -1.03 15.87
CA ASN A 100 -2.42 -0.30 15.66
C ASN A 100 -2.35 0.39 14.29
N ILE A 101 -3.11 -0.12 13.32
CA ILE A 101 -3.25 0.51 12.00
C ILE A 101 -4.49 1.40 12.05
N THR A 102 -4.30 2.71 11.85
CA THR A 102 -5.42 3.65 11.71
C THR A 102 -5.84 3.70 10.25
N LEU A 103 -7.10 3.39 9.96
CA LEU A 103 -7.68 3.52 8.63
C LEU A 103 -8.12 4.96 8.33
N ILE A 104 -7.73 5.45 7.16
CA ILE A 104 -8.47 6.47 6.42
C ILE A 104 -8.97 5.76 5.16
N SER A 105 -10.28 5.49 5.09
CA SER A 105 -10.89 4.87 3.91
C SER A 105 -11.29 5.94 2.90
N ASP A 106 -10.62 5.93 1.74
CA ASP A 106 -11.22 6.39 0.48
C ASP A 106 -11.47 5.15 -0.40
N GLN A 107 -12.47 5.19 -1.27
CA GLN A 107 -13.30 4.05 -1.72
C GLN A 107 -12.58 2.88 -2.41
N ASN A 108 -11.26 2.92 -2.60
CA ASN A 108 -10.48 1.87 -3.27
C ASN A 108 -9.09 1.57 -2.67
N ALA A 109 -8.72 2.16 -1.51
CA ALA A 109 -7.39 1.97 -0.93
C ALA A 109 -7.42 1.75 0.58
N ILE A 110 -6.51 0.90 1.07
CA ILE A 110 -6.21 0.77 2.50
C ILE A 110 -5.02 1.68 2.78
N VAL A 111 -5.26 2.77 3.49
CA VAL A 111 -4.21 3.65 4.00
C VAL A 111 -3.62 3.03 5.25
N VAL A 112 -2.33 2.68 5.21
CA VAL A 112 -1.58 2.21 6.39
C VAL A 112 -0.78 3.37 6.94
N LEU A 113 -1.25 3.99 8.02
CA LEU A 113 -0.47 4.95 8.79
C LEU A 113 0.34 4.18 9.85
N GLY A 114 1.66 4.17 9.69
CA GLY A 114 2.56 3.63 10.72
C GLY A 114 2.59 4.57 11.91
N THR A 115 2.08 4.14 13.07
CA THR A 115 2.44 4.79 14.34
C THR A 115 3.66 4.07 14.90
N GLU A 116 4.81 4.76 14.92
CA GLU A 116 5.98 4.29 15.66
C GLU A 116 5.67 4.32 17.16
N GLU A 117 5.56 3.15 17.78
CA GLU A 117 6.06 3.01 19.15
C GLU A 117 7.38 2.24 19.06
N MET A 118 8.48 3.00 18.98
CA MET A 118 9.80 2.46 19.28
C MET A 118 9.84 2.18 20.79
N ILE A 119 10.02 0.91 21.16
CA ILE A 119 10.47 0.50 22.50
C ILE A 119 11.99 0.53 22.53
#